data_AF-A0A2X1MUP0-F1
#
_entry.id   AF-A0A2X1MUP0-F1
#
_cell.length_a   1.000
_cell.length_b   1.000
_cell.length_c   1.000
_cell.angle_alpha   90.00
_cell.angle_beta   90.00
_cell.angle_gamma   90.00
#
_symmetry.space_group_name_H-M   'P 1'
#
loop_
_entity.id
_entity.type
_entity.pdbx_description
1 polymer ?
#
loop_
_entity_poly.entity_id
_entity_poly.type
_entity_poly.pdbx_seq_one_letter_code
_entity_poly.pdbx_strand_id
1 'polypeptide(L)' 'MAGQMGNERVTVQSLDVVRVDAERNLLLVKGAVPGATGSDLIVKPAVKA' A
#
# COMPACT_ATOMS: atom_id res chain seq x y z
N MET A 1 -12.31 -28.08 2.20
CA MET A 1 -11.12 -28.26 3.06
C MET A 1 -10.69 -26.90 3.56
N ALA A 2 -10.31 -26.77 4.83
CA ALA A 2 -9.78 -25.52 5.36
C ALA A 2 -8.30 -25.40 4.97
N GLY A 3 -7.88 -24.21 4.52
CA GLY A 3 -6.50 -23.87 4.19
C GLY A 3 -6.07 -22.60 4.94
N GLN A 4 -4.79 -22.26 4.85
CA GLN A 4 -4.28 -21.01 5.40
C GLN A 4 -4.74 -19.82 4.55
N MET A 5 -5.31 -18.80 5.18
CA MET A 5 -5.69 -17.56 4.52
C MET A 5 -4.70 -16.45 4.88
N GLY A 6 -4.25 -15.68 3.87
CA GLY A 6 -3.32 -14.57 4.05
C GLY A 6 -1.84 -14.98 3.90
N ASN A 7 -0.94 -14.13 4.38
CA ASN A 7 0.51 -14.25 4.16
C ASN A 7 0.91 -14.30 2.67
N GLU A 8 0.16 -13.59 1.83
CA GLU A 8 0.40 -13.49 0.39
C GLU A 8 0.67 -12.03 0.00
N ARG A 9 1.49 -11.83 -1.04
CA ARG A 9 1.78 -10.48 -1.54
C ARG A 9 0.63 -9.97 -2.40
N VAL A 10 -0.18 -9.10 -1.83
CA VAL A 10 -1.28 -8.40 -2.51
C VAL A 10 -0.88 -6.96 -2.89
N THR A 11 -1.50 -6.41 -3.93
CA THR A 11 -1.27 -5.04 -4.40
C THR A 11 -2.59 -4.35 -4.65
N VAL A 12 -2.80 -3.20 -4.01
CA VAL A 12 -3.93 -2.31 -4.29
C VAL A 12 -3.48 -1.31 -5.35
N GLN A 13 -4.26 -1.18 -6.42
CA GLN A 13 -3.95 -0.31 -7.56
C GLN A 13 -4.77 0.99 -7.48
N SER A 14 -4.31 2.01 -8.20
CA SER A 14 -5.02 3.29 -8.38
C SER A 14 -5.36 4.00 -7.06
N LEU A 15 -4.41 4.01 -6.13
CA LEU A 15 -4.50 4.80 -4.90
C LEU A 15 -4.03 6.24 -5.16
N ASP A 16 -4.75 7.21 -4.60
CA ASP A 16 -4.41 8.62 -4.72
C ASP A 16 -3.41 9.03 -3.64
N VAL A 17 -2.33 9.71 -4.04
CA VAL A 17 -1.41 10.38 -3.11
C VAL A 17 -1.98 11.75 -2.76
N VAL A 18 -2.39 11.93 -1.51
CA VAL A 18 -3.02 13.18 -1.03
C VAL A 18 -1.98 14.24 -0.72
N ARG A 19 -0.86 13.83 -0.11
CA ARG A 19 0.20 14.74 0.31
C ARG A 19 1.52 14.01 0.44
N VAL A 20 2.59 14.70 0.07
CA VAL A 20 3.97 14.30 0.33
C VAL A 20 4.56 15.28 1.34
N ASP A 21 5.05 14.76 2.45
CA ASP A 21 5.81 15.53 3.44
C ASP A 21 7.27 15.08 3.37
N ALA A 22 8.06 15.81 2.58
CA ALA A 22 9.46 15.50 2.35
C ALA A 22 10.34 15.78 3.58
N GLU A 23 9.92 16.69 4.47
CA GLU A 23 10.67 16.99 5.70
C GLU A 23 10.65 15.81 6.67
N ARG A 24 9.50 15.13 6.73
CA ARG A 24 9.30 13.96 7.60
C ARG A 24 9.43 12.62 6.88
N ASN A 25 9.72 12.64 5.57
CA ASN A 25 9.71 11.46 4.68
C ASN A 25 8.39 10.67 4.76
N LEU A 26 7.24 11.37 4.81
CA LEU A 26 5.92 10.75 4.88
C LEU A 26 5.17 10.87 3.55
N LEU A 27 4.47 9.81 3.20
CA LEU A 27 3.57 9.74 2.05
C LEU A 27 2.15 9.49 2.54
N LEU A 28 1.25 10.45 2.35
CA LEU A 28 -0.16 10.30 2.69
C LEU A 28 -0.92 9.78 1.47
N VAL A 29 -1.51 8.60 1.62
CA VAL A 29 -2.26 7.90 0.57
C VAL A 29 -3.72 7.79 1.00
N LYS A 30 -4.64 8.03 0.06
CA LYS A 30 -6.08 7.85 0.26
C LYS A 30 -6.45 6.41 -0.03
N GLY A 31 -6.93 5.70 0.97
CA GLY A 31 -7.45 4.34 0.83
C GLY A 31 -6.80 3.35 1.80
N ALA A 32 -7.00 2.06 1.52
CA ALA A 32 -6.46 0.98 2.32
C ALA A 32 -5.14 0.47 1.72
N VAL A 33 -4.15 0.25 2.59
CA VAL A 33 -2.87 -0.37 2.25
C VAL A 33 -2.84 -1.78 2.85
N PRO A 34 -2.45 -2.81 2.08
CA PRO A 34 -2.45 -4.17 2.59
C PRO A 34 -1.31 -4.39 3.59
N GLY A 35 -1.56 -5.21 4.61
CA GLY A 35 -0.58 -5.52 5.66
C GLY A 35 -0.91 -4.83 6.99
N ALA A 36 -0.13 -5.18 8.02
CA ALA A 36 -0.26 -4.57 9.34
C ALA A 36 0.51 -3.25 9.42
N THR A 37 0.17 -2.41 10.40
CA THR A 37 0.94 -1.19 10.68
C THR A 37 2.40 -1.52 10.99
N GLY A 38 3.33 -0.85 10.33
CA GLY A 38 4.78 -1.09 10.49
C GLY A 38 5.35 -2.20 9.60
N SER A 39 4.55 -2.78 8.70
CA SER A 39 5.04 -3.71 7.67
C SER A 39 5.79 -2.97 6.56
N ASP A 40 6.67 -3.70 5.88
CA ASP A 40 7.30 -3.20 4.66
C ASP A 40 6.32 -3.17 3.49
N LEU A 41 6.41 -2.09 2.71
CA LEU A 41 5.54 -1.83 1.56
C LEU A 41 6.37 -1.37 0.37
N ILE A 42 5.93 -1.74 -0.83
CA ILE A 42 6.56 -1.31 -2.08
C ILE A 42 5.58 -0.41 -2.83
N VAL A 43 5.92 0.87 -2.94
CA VAL A 43 5.15 1.84 -3.73
C VAL A 43 5.71 1.87 -5.16
N LYS A 44 4.83 1.75 -6.16
CA LYS A 44 5.19 1.79 -7.58
C LYS A 44 4.24 2.70 -8.35
N PRO A 45 4.67 3.29 -9.47
CA PRO A 45 3.78 3.98 -10.39
C PRO A 45 2.64 3.04 -10.86
N ALA A 46 1.43 3.58 -10.98
CA ALA A 46 0.28 2.83 -11.46
C ALA A 46 0.48 2.41 -12.92
N VAL A 47 0.13 1.15 -13.23
CA VAL A 47 0.22 0.60 -14.59
C VAL A 47 -1.03 0.94 -15.41
N LYS A 48 -2.17 1.12 -14.72
CA LYS A 48 -3.45 1.45 -15.35
C LYS A 48 -3.68 2.96 -15.24
N ALA A 49 -4.18 3.53 -16.34
CA ALA A 49 -4.61 4.92 -16.43
C ALA A 49 -5.96 5.13 -15.73
#